data_AF-A0A1Q3SUC2-F1
#
_entry.id   AF-A0A1Q3SUC2-F1
#
_cell.length_a   1.000
_cell.length_b   1.000
_cell.length_c   1.000
_cell.angle_alpha   90.00
_cell.angle_beta   90.00
_cell.angle_gamma   90.00
#
_symmetry.space_group_name_H-M   'P 1'
#
loop_
_entity.id
_entity.type
_entity.pdbx_description
1 polymer ?
#
loop_
_entity_poly.entity_id
_entity_poly.type
_entity_poly.pdbx_seq_one_letter_code
_entity_poly.pdbx_strand_id
1 'polypeptide(L)'
;MNYSACGMAVGDWFEVGPEGFSMPDGQHFCYFAIASVLPLINGPLGKDDVDGWFDSKPVVQCPDPPEALRMTLSHAPEVTP
;
A
#
# COMPACT_ATOMS: atom_id res chain seq x y z
N MET A 1 19.10 16.32 -9.73
CA MET A 1 18.48 15.61 -8.59
C MET A 1 17.24 14.93 -9.14
N ASN A 2 17.37 13.68 -9.62
CA ASN A 2 16.18 12.91 -10.01
C ASN A 2 15.49 12.52 -8.71
N TYR A 3 14.42 13.22 -8.37
CA TYR A 3 13.63 12.95 -7.16
C TYR A 3 12.72 11.71 -7.32
N SER A 4 12.65 11.16 -8.54
CA SER A 4 11.95 9.92 -8.87
C SER A 4 13.00 8.83 -9.09
N ALA A 5 13.08 7.94 -8.10
CA ALA A 5 13.85 6.70 -8.11
C ALA A 5 13.18 5.72 -7.13
N CYS A 6 11.86 5.60 -7.21
CA CYS A 6 11.11 4.75 -6.27
C CYS A 6 11.48 3.27 -6.44
N GLY A 7 11.99 2.87 -7.60
CA GLY A 7 12.54 1.53 -7.83
C GLY A 7 11.50 0.42 -7.80
N MET A 8 10.21 0.78 -7.78
CA MET A 8 9.12 -0.14 -7.58
C MET A 8 8.82 -0.93 -8.85
N ALA A 9 8.50 -2.21 -8.69
CA ALA A 9 8.01 -3.10 -9.73
C ALA A 9 6.62 -3.62 -9.40
N VAL A 10 5.88 -4.01 -10.45
CA VAL A 10 4.61 -4.74 -10.28
C VAL A 10 4.89 -6.04 -9.52
N GLY A 11 4.21 -6.23 -8.39
CA GLY A 11 4.39 -7.37 -7.51
C GLY A 11 5.16 -7.05 -6.23
N ASP A 12 5.81 -5.89 -6.13
CA ASP A 12 6.31 -5.41 -4.84
C ASP A 12 5.14 -5.11 -3.90
N TRP A 13 5.27 -5.48 -2.63
CA TRP A 13 4.18 -5.37 -1.67
C TRP A 13 4.70 -5.13 -0.26
N PHE A 14 3.84 -4.54 0.57
CA PHE A 14 4.05 -4.45 2.00
C PHE A 14 2.72 -4.73 2.69
N GLU A 15 2.81 -5.23 3.91
CA GLU A 15 1.68 -5.45 4.80
C GLU A 15 1.72 -4.43 5.94
N VAL A 16 0.54 -4.09 6.44
CA VAL A 16 0.36 -3.29 7.64
C VAL A 16 -0.42 -4.14 8.62
N GLY A 17 0.23 -4.50 9.73
CA GLY A 17 -0.35 -5.31 10.78
C GLY A 17 -0.21 -4.65 12.16
N PRO A 18 -0.61 -5.35 13.24
CA PRO A 18 -0.53 -4.84 14.61
C PRO A 18 0.87 -4.43 15.05
N GLU A 19 1.89 -5.12 14.54
CA GLU A 19 3.31 -4.88 14.85
C GLU A 19 3.94 -3.80 13.95
N GLY A 20 3.17 -3.22 13.02
CA GLY A 20 3.63 -2.23 12.06
C GLY A 20 3.75 -2.78 10.64
N PHE A 21 4.84 -2.41 9.96
CA PHE A 21 5.06 -2.75 8.56
C PHE A 21 5.91 -4.00 8.37
N SER A 22 5.51 -4.85 7.44
CA SER A 22 6.30 -5.99 6.96
C SER A 22 6.39 -5.96 5.43
N MET A 23 7.49 -6.48 4.89
CA MET A 23 7.72 -6.67 3.45
C MET A 23 8.68 -7.84 3.25
N PRO A 24 8.72 -8.47 2.05
CA PRO A 24 9.68 -9.52 1.74
C PRO A 24 11.13 -9.14 2.07
N ASP A 25 11.92 -10.12 2.52
CA ASP A 25 13.34 -9.93 2.83
C ASP A 25 14.11 -9.35 1.63
N GLY A 26 14.85 -8.27 1.87
CA GLY A 26 15.64 -7.58 0.86
C GLY A 26 14.83 -6.66 -0.08
N GLN A 27 13.50 -6.63 0.04
CA GLN A 27 12.67 -5.64 -0.63
C GLN A 27 12.76 -4.29 0.09
N HIS A 28 12.65 -3.22 -0.69
CA HIS A 28 12.41 -1.88 -0.18
C HIS A 28 11.10 -1.38 -0.77
N PHE A 29 10.51 -0.37 -0.13
CA PHE A 29 9.29 0.24 -0.62
C PHE A 29 9.38 1.76 -0.49
N CYS A 30 8.81 2.47 -1.46
CA CYS A 30 8.83 3.93 -1.47
C CYS A 30 8.06 4.53 -0.27
N TYR A 31 8.71 5.42 0.47
CA TYR A 31 8.11 6.10 1.62
C TYR A 31 6.87 6.93 1.27
N PHE A 32 6.87 7.61 0.12
CA PHE A 32 5.71 8.39 -0.33
C PHE A 32 4.53 7.49 -0.70
N ALA A 33 4.82 6.30 -1.24
CA ALA A 33 3.80 5.32 -1.56
C ALA A 33 3.13 4.78 -0.27
N ILE A 34 3.94 4.41 0.74
CA ILE A 34 3.44 4.02 2.07
C ILE A 34 2.58 5.12 2.70
N ALA A 35 3.08 6.37 2.71
CA ALA A 35 2.37 7.50 3.30
C ALA A 35 1.01 7.78 2.61
N SER A 36 0.84 7.39 1.34
CA SER A 36 -0.41 7.54 0.61
C SER A 36 -1.45 6.50 1.01
N VAL A 37 -1.01 5.31 1.43
CA VAL A 37 -1.86 4.18 1.81
C VAL A 37 -2.29 4.26 3.26
N LEU A 38 -1.40 4.70 4.16
CA LEU A 38 -1.63 4.72 5.61
C LEU A 38 -2.97 5.34 6.06
N PRO A 39 -3.42 6.48 5.53
CA PRO A 39 -4.69 7.08 5.95
C PRO A 39 -5.93 6.25 5.57
N LEU A 40 -5.77 5.26 4.69
CA LEU A 40 -6.85 4.48 4.11
C LEU A 40 -6.94 3.06 4.68
N ILE A 41 -6.04 2.65 5.59
CA ILE A 41 -6.04 1.27 6.13
C ILE A 41 -7.32 0.92 6.91
N ASN A 42 -8.06 1.93 7.39
CA ASN A 42 -9.36 1.77 8.05
C ASN A 42 -10.53 2.13 7.13
N GLY A 43 -10.31 2.09 5.81
CA GLY A 43 -11.24 2.57 4.81
C GLY A 43 -11.31 4.10 4.70
N PRO A 44 -12.14 4.61 3.77
CA PRO A 44 -12.39 6.04 3.60
C PRO A 44 -13.04 6.64 4.84
N LEU A 45 -12.69 7.89 5.15
CA LEU A 45 -13.27 8.60 6.29
C LEU A 45 -14.81 8.60 6.22
N GLY A 46 -15.44 8.12 7.31
CA GLY A 46 -16.89 8.09 7.44
C GLY A 46 -17.59 6.90 6.74
N LYS A 47 -16.84 5.87 6.30
CA LYS A 47 -17.41 4.62 5.79
C LYS A 47 -17.39 3.55 6.89
N ASP A 48 -18.56 2.99 7.18
CA ASP A 48 -18.71 1.95 8.21
C ASP A 48 -18.38 0.53 7.68
N ASP A 49 -18.43 0.35 6.36
CA ASP A 49 -18.18 -0.92 5.67
C ASP A 49 -16.73 -0.97 5.15
N VAL A 50 -15.80 -1.27 6.05
CA VAL A 50 -14.36 -1.35 5.74
C VAL A 50 -14.05 -2.61 4.92
N ASP A 51 -14.64 -3.75 5.26
CA ASP A 51 -14.42 -5.02 4.55
C ASP A 51 -14.90 -4.92 3.10
N GLY A 52 -16.13 -4.43 2.87
CA GLY A 52 -16.65 -4.20 1.51
C GLY A 52 -15.85 -3.16 0.72
N TRP A 53 -15.18 -2.22 1.41
CA TRP A 53 -14.24 -1.32 0.76
C TRP A 53 -12.99 -2.06 0.28
N PHE A 54 -12.35 -2.89 1.10
CA PHE A 54 -11.20 -3.68 0.68
C PHE A 54 -11.55 -4.73 -0.40
N ASP A 55 -12.73 -5.35 -0.32
CA ASP A 55 -13.24 -6.28 -1.34
C ASP A 55 -13.39 -5.63 -2.71
N SER A 56 -13.65 -4.32 -2.76
CA SER A 56 -13.70 -3.55 -4.01
C SER A 56 -12.33 -3.33 -4.65
N LYS A 57 -11.24 -3.73 -3.98
CA LYS A 57 -9.84 -3.59 -4.41
C LYS A 57 -9.49 -2.15 -4.79
N PRO A 58 -9.55 -1.22 -3.82
CA PRO A 58 -9.35 0.20 -4.10
C PRO A 58 -7.92 0.44 -4.56
N VAL A 59 -7.78 1.34 -5.53
CA VAL A 59 -6.49 1.71 -6.11
C VAL A 59 -6.05 3.06 -5.55
N VAL A 60 -4.83 3.10 -5.03
CA VAL A 60 -4.20 4.29 -4.46
C VAL A 60 -2.97 4.65 -5.28
N GLN A 61 -2.81 5.93 -5.60
CA GLN A 61 -1.68 6.40 -6.40
C GLN A 61 -0.64 7.09 -5.52
N CYS A 62 0.64 6.79 -5.75
CA CYS A 62 1.75 7.55 -5.18
C CYS A 62 1.73 9.00 -5.72
N PRO A 63 2.08 10.01 -4.89
CA PRO A 63 2.09 11.41 -5.32
C PRO A 63 3.20 11.74 -6.33
N ASP A 64 4.15 10.83 -6.60
CA ASP A 64 5.28 11.05 -7.51
C ASP A 64 4.87 10.81 -8.99
N PRO A 65 4.66 11.87 -9.80
CA PRO A 65 4.06 11.71 -11.13
C PRO A 65 4.92 10.94 -12.14
N PRO A 66 6.26 11.12 -12.21
CA PRO A 66 7.13 10.33 -13.08
C PRO A 66 7.06 8.81 -12.84
N GLU A 67 6.91 8.36 -11.60
CA GLU A 67 6.83 6.94 -11.26
C GLU A 67 5.45 6.35 -11.55
N ALA A 68 4.40 7.18 -11.46
CA ALA A 68 3.01 6.81 -11.72
C ALA A 68 2.55 5.52 -11.00
N LEU A 69 3.15 5.21 -9.85
CA LEU A 69 2.89 3.99 -9.09
C LEU A 69 1.43 3.96 -8.62
N ARG A 70 0.77 2.84 -8.93
CA ARG A 70 -0.59 2.52 -8.50
C ARG A 70 -0.57 1.24 -7.68
N MET A 71 -1.12 1.30 -6.47
CA MET A 71 -1.17 0.20 -5.52
C MET A 71 -2.61 -0.24 -5.38
N THR A 72 -2.85 -1.55 -5.36
CA THR A 72 -4.16 -2.12 -5.02
C THR A 72 -4.14 -2.52 -3.56
N LEU A 73 -5.16 -2.13 -2.81
CA LEU A 73 -5.32 -2.54 -1.42
C LEU A 73 -6.22 -3.77 -1.35
N SER A 74 -5.87 -4.70 -0.47
CA SER A 74 -6.67 -5.87 -0.15
C SER A 74 -6.38 -6.28 1.29
N HIS A 75 -7.20 -7.17 1.84
CA HIS A 75 -6.82 -7.89 3.04
C HIS A 75 -5.49 -8.62 2.80
N ALA A 76 -4.63 -8.61 3.82
CA ALA A 76 -3.46 -9.49 3.83
C ALA A 76 -3.95 -10.94 3.74
N PRO A 77 -3.25 -11.82 2.99
CA PRO A 77 -3.55 -13.25 3.06
C PRO A 77 -3.45 -13.70 4.53
N GLU A 78 -4.32 -14.62 4.95
CA GLU A 78 -4.14 -15.27 6.26
C GLU A 78 -2.77 -15.97 6.26
N VAL A 79 -1.79 -15.36 6.92
CA VAL A 79 -0.51 -16.00 7.18
C VAL A 79 -0.79 -17.06 8.24
N THR A 80 -1.00 -18.30 7.82
CA THR A 80 -1.03 -19.43 8.75
C THR A 80 0.38 -19.54 9.36
N PRO A 81 0.51 -19.48 10.70
CA PRO A 81 1.81 -19.59 11.35
C PRO A 81 2.51 -20.93 11.09
#